data_AF-A0A9P5T708-F1
#
_entry.id   AF-A0A9P5T708-F1
#
_cell.length_a   1.000
_cell.length_b   1.000
_cell.length_c   1.000
_cell.angle_alpha   90.00
_cell.angle_beta   90.00
_cell.angle_gamma   90.00
#
_symmetry.space_group_name_H-M   'P 1'
#
loop_
_entity.id
_entity.type
_entity.pdbx_description
1 polymer ?
#
loop_
_entity_poly.entity_id
_entity_poly.type
_entity_poly.pdbx_seq_one_letter_code
_entity_poly.pdbx_strand_id
1 'polypeptide(L)'
;MSVASDTGRSNTRERALGPETEYRFELDSGTSLAIRVLKGHAEVFGAELADGKYYLFGHECKAAIFTWQGCTIEMRTPSTEYVSDETPMNAYANVHLALQKMRVRALSTHRGSPLPSGPEQDVDPEPPRVLVLGPENSGKTTVCKILTNYAVRAGQGWSPMYVNTNPSEGGWTVPGTAAWYGHPEIKRNPLLMDRLIRIMDENVTERLEGDSDGRASGVIVDTPSSFASSPSSTSTPDHRRTLIRACVDAFRSKPYSIPEILLQDDCSL
;
A
#
# COMPACT_ATOMS: atom_id res chain seq x y z
N MET A 1 57.33 -10.22 20.77
CA MET A 1 56.52 -9.78 19.61
C MET A 1 55.07 -10.07 19.92
N SER A 2 54.34 -9.04 20.34
CA SER A 2 52.88 -9.08 20.50
C SER A 2 52.29 -8.65 19.17
N VAL A 3 51.39 -9.45 18.59
CA VAL A 3 50.60 -9.05 17.43
C VAL A 3 49.12 -9.32 17.75
N ALA A 4 48.49 -8.23 18.19
CA ALA A 4 47.09 -7.81 18.10
C ALA A 4 46.01 -8.88 17.84
N SER A 5 45.20 -9.10 18.88
CA SER A 5 43.77 -9.34 18.77
C SER A 5 43.04 -7.99 18.61
N ASP A 6 42.36 -7.75 17.48
CA ASP A 6 41.07 -7.04 17.43
C ASP A 6 40.53 -7.07 15.99
N THR A 7 39.45 -7.82 15.75
CA THR A 7 38.64 -7.70 14.52
C THR A 7 37.25 -7.27 14.97
N GLY A 8 36.93 -6.01 14.69
CA GLY A 8 35.79 -5.29 15.23
C GLY A 8 34.47 -6.03 15.06
N ARG A 9 33.82 -6.32 16.20
CA ARG A 9 32.38 -6.56 16.24
C ARG A 9 31.71 -5.31 15.67
N SER A 10 31.07 -5.45 14.51
CA SER A 10 30.14 -4.42 14.04
C SER A 10 29.13 -4.14 15.15
N ASN A 11 28.95 -2.88 15.54
CA ASN A 11 27.99 -2.44 16.57
C ASN A 11 26.54 -2.71 16.10
N THR A 12 26.12 -3.97 16.12
CA THR A 12 24.73 -4.38 15.95
C THR A 12 24.07 -4.44 17.33
N ARG A 13 22.79 -4.04 17.38
CA ARG A 13 21.94 -4.05 18.56
C ARG A 13 20.76 -4.95 18.29
N GLU A 14 20.41 -5.75 19.28
CA GLU A 14 19.19 -6.54 19.27
C GLU A 14 18.08 -5.76 19.97
N ARG A 15 16.86 -5.89 19.45
CA ARG A 15 15.67 -5.27 20.01
C ARG A 15 14.52 -6.26 19.95
N ALA A 16 13.90 -6.52 21.10
CA ALA A 16 12.67 -7.27 21.18
C ALA A 16 11.48 -6.34 20.98
N LEU A 17 10.53 -6.77 20.15
CA LEU A 17 9.25 -6.11 19.91
C LEU A 17 8.13 -6.99 20.48
N GLY A 18 7.20 -6.34 21.18
CA GLY A 18 6.00 -7.00 21.70
C GLY A 18 5.00 -7.30 20.59
N PRO A 19 3.99 -8.15 20.83
CA PRO A 19 2.86 -8.33 19.92
C PRO A 19 2.19 -6.99 19.59
N GLU A 20 1.73 -6.85 18.35
CA GLU A 20 1.02 -5.66 17.85
C GLU A 20 1.79 -4.34 18.00
N THR A 21 3.14 -4.40 18.01
CA THR A 21 3.99 -3.21 18.04
C THR A 21 4.79 -3.06 16.74
N GLU A 22 5.25 -1.84 16.48
CA GLU A 22 6.20 -1.56 15.40
C GLU A 22 7.41 -0.76 15.85
N TYR A 23 8.53 -1.09 15.23
CA TYR A 23 9.76 -0.31 15.30
C TYR A 23 9.80 0.69 14.16
N ARG A 24 9.66 1.98 14.49
CA ARG A 24 9.72 3.10 13.54
C ARG A 24 11.11 3.68 13.51
N PHE A 25 11.63 3.91 12.32
CA PHE A 25 12.94 4.53 12.13
C PHE A 25 12.95 5.51 10.96
N GLU A 26 13.83 6.49 11.07
CA GLU A 26 14.13 7.45 10.02
C GLU A 26 15.64 7.42 9.74
N LEU A 27 15.99 7.47 8.45
CA LEU A 27 17.36 7.53 7.97
C LEU A 27 17.61 8.90 7.35
N ASP A 28 18.72 9.54 7.73
CA ASP A 28 19.18 10.74 7.05
C ASP A 28 19.74 10.40 5.66
N SER A 29 19.83 11.41 4.79
CA SER A 29 20.46 11.27 3.49
C SER A 29 21.90 10.73 3.60
N GLY A 30 22.24 9.75 2.75
CA GLY A 30 23.55 9.09 2.76
C GLY A 30 23.74 8.03 3.84
N THR A 31 22.76 7.79 4.71
CA THR A 31 22.80 6.69 5.70
C THR A 31 22.11 5.44 5.17
N SER A 32 22.49 4.28 5.73
CA SER A 32 21.85 3.00 5.44
C SER A 32 21.72 2.17 6.71
N LEU A 33 20.66 1.36 6.76
CA LEU A 33 20.35 0.50 7.88
C LEU A 33 20.12 -0.93 7.38
N ALA A 34 20.84 -1.88 7.99
CA ALA A 34 20.58 -3.29 7.79
C ALA A 34 19.75 -3.80 8.97
N ILE A 35 18.59 -4.39 8.71
CA ILE A 35 17.76 -5.07 9.70
C ILE A 35 17.64 -6.54 9.32
N ARG A 36 17.76 -7.44 10.29
CA ARG A 36 17.34 -8.84 10.14
C ARG A 36 16.44 -9.25 11.30
N VAL A 37 15.54 -10.18 11.04
CA VAL A 37 14.79 -10.88 12.10
C VAL A 37 15.68 -12.00 12.63
N LEU A 38 15.76 -12.13 13.95
CA LEU A 38 16.46 -13.22 14.65
C LEU A 38 15.49 -14.28 15.17
N LYS A 39 14.27 -13.84 15.54
CA LYS A 39 13.23 -14.70 16.13
C LYS A 39 11.86 -14.10 15.90
N GLY A 40 10.86 -14.96 15.69
CA GLY A 40 9.47 -14.56 15.49
C GLY A 40 9.21 -14.10 14.07
N HIS A 41 8.07 -13.43 13.87
CA HIS A 41 7.63 -12.94 12.56
C HIS A 41 7.56 -11.43 12.57
N ALA A 42 8.07 -10.81 11.52
CA ALA A 42 8.00 -9.37 11.33
C ALA A 42 7.72 -9.04 9.87
N GLU A 43 7.16 -7.87 9.63
CA GLU A 43 6.81 -7.41 8.30
C GLU A 43 7.12 -5.93 8.11
N VAL A 44 7.43 -5.57 6.86
CA VAL A 44 7.58 -4.18 6.41
C VAL A 44 6.55 -3.91 5.32
N PHE A 45 5.65 -2.96 5.56
CA PHE A 45 4.53 -2.66 4.65
C PHE A 45 3.75 -3.93 4.21
N GLY A 46 3.57 -4.86 5.14
CA GLY A 46 2.90 -6.14 4.90
C GLY A 46 3.68 -7.15 4.07
N ALA A 47 4.96 -6.93 3.76
CA ALA A 47 5.85 -7.96 3.24
C ALA A 47 6.59 -8.65 4.40
N GLU A 48 6.50 -9.97 4.48
CA GLU A 48 7.15 -10.75 5.55
C GLU A 48 8.68 -10.73 5.41
N LEU A 49 9.37 -10.55 6.53
CA LEU A 49 10.82 -10.61 6.62
C LEU A 49 11.27 -12.03 6.93
N ALA A 50 12.11 -12.59 6.08
CA ALA A 50 12.69 -13.91 6.25
C ALA A 50 13.70 -13.92 7.40
N ASP A 51 13.65 -14.98 8.21
CA ASP A 51 14.53 -15.18 9.35
C ASP A 51 16.02 -15.20 8.92
N GLY A 52 16.86 -14.55 9.70
CA GLY A 52 18.30 -14.44 9.48
C GLY A 52 18.74 -13.61 8.26
N LYS A 53 17.82 -13.19 7.39
CA LYS A 53 18.14 -12.43 6.17
C LYS A 53 18.27 -10.94 6.47
N TYR A 54 19.35 -10.33 5.99
CA TYR A 54 19.52 -8.87 6.05
C TYR A 54 18.69 -8.16 4.98
N TYR A 55 17.94 -7.16 5.41
CA TYR A 55 17.21 -6.21 4.59
C TYR A 55 17.87 -4.84 4.72
N LEU A 56 18.25 -4.27 3.58
CA LEU A 56 18.95 -2.99 3.51
C LEU A 56 17.96 -1.86 3.20
N PHE A 57 17.99 -0.85 4.05
CA PHE A 57 17.26 0.40 3.91
C PHE A 57 18.27 1.54 3.69
N GLY A 58 17.92 2.55 2.90
CA GLY A 58 18.81 3.67 2.61
C GLY A 58 18.09 4.77 1.82
N HIS A 59 18.85 5.75 1.34
CA HIS A 59 18.35 6.88 0.53
C HIS A 59 17.23 7.68 1.20
N GLU A 60 17.44 8.13 2.44
CA GLU A 60 16.47 8.90 3.22
C GLU A 60 15.09 8.23 3.27
N CYS A 61 14.89 7.33 4.23
CA CYS A 61 13.65 6.57 4.33
C CYS A 61 13.03 6.65 5.72
N LYS A 62 11.70 6.73 5.75
CA LYS A 62 10.88 6.51 6.92
C LYS A 62 10.18 5.17 6.75
N ALA A 63 10.38 4.26 7.69
CA ALA A 63 9.78 2.93 7.61
C ALA A 63 9.46 2.38 9.01
N ALA A 64 8.60 1.38 9.01
CA ALA A 64 8.16 0.68 10.21
C ALA A 64 8.31 -0.84 10.02
N ILE A 65 8.89 -1.51 11.01
CA ILE A 65 8.92 -2.97 11.11
C ILE A 65 7.87 -3.38 12.13
N PHE A 66 6.78 -3.99 11.67
CA PHE A 66 5.66 -4.38 12.49
C PHE A 66 5.69 -5.87 12.82
N THR A 67 5.13 -6.27 13.96
CA THR A 67 4.94 -7.68 14.33
C THR A 67 3.57 -7.93 14.94
N TRP A 68 2.89 -8.98 14.48
CA TRP A 68 1.62 -9.40 15.04
C TRP A 68 1.80 -10.18 16.35
N GLN A 69 2.77 -11.10 16.41
CA GLN A 69 2.96 -12.03 17.55
C GLN A 69 4.17 -11.70 18.44
N GLY A 70 4.96 -10.68 18.07
CA GLY A 70 6.23 -10.37 18.71
C GLY A 70 7.41 -10.96 17.95
N CYS A 71 8.53 -10.23 17.97
CA CYS A 71 9.75 -10.64 17.28
C CYS A 71 11.00 -10.08 17.96
N THR A 72 12.17 -10.55 17.52
CA THR A 72 13.45 -9.95 17.88
C THR A 72 14.17 -9.60 16.58
N ILE A 73 14.55 -8.34 16.46
CA ILE A 73 15.26 -7.81 15.30
C ILE A 73 16.68 -7.39 15.70
N GLU A 74 17.63 -7.60 14.80
CA GLU A 74 18.99 -7.09 14.92
C GLU A 74 19.21 -6.01 13.86
N MET A 75 19.75 -4.88 14.29
CA MET A 75 20.09 -3.77 13.39
C MET A 75 21.25 -2.94 13.89
N ARG A 76 21.80 -2.07 13.04
CA ARG A 76 22.72 -1.01 13.46
C ARG A 76 21.92 0.19 14.00
N THR A 77 22.56 1.12 14.71
CA THR A 77 21.86 2.32 15.20
C THR A 77 21.46 3.23 14.03
N PRO A 78 20.16 3.53 13.81
CA PRO A 78 19.74 4.55 12.83
C PRO A 78 19.86 5.97 13.39
N SER A 79 19.51 6.98 12.59
CA SER A 79 19.49 8.39 13.01
C SER A 79 18.43 8.64 14.09
N THR A 80 17.19 8.19 13.85
CA THR A 80 16.06 8.30 14.78
C THR A 80 15.32 6.97 14.85
N GLU A 81 15.03 6.49 16.06
CA GLU A 81 14.26 5.27 16.29
C GLU A 81 13.31 5.39 17.49
N TYR A 82 12.16 4.74 17.42
CA TYR A 82 11.30 4.47 18.57
C TYR A 82 10.40 3.26 18.31
N VAL A 83 9.85 2.68 19.38
CA VAL A 83 8.84 1.63 19.30
C VAL A 83 7.49 2.26 19.58
N SER A 84 6.48 1.88 18.80
CA SER A 84 5.10 2.34 18.92
C SER A 84 4.17 1.13 19.02
N ASP A 85 3.25 1.18 19.98
CA ASP A 85 2.12 0.26 20.15
C ASP A 85 0.81 0.83 19.56
N GLU A 86 0.75 2.15 19.33
CA GLU A 86 -0.32 2.81 18.60
C GLU A 86 -0.16 2.64 17.08
N THR A 87 -0.85 1.66 16.51
CA THR A 87 -0.79 1.37 15.07
C THR A 87 -2.18 1.19 14.45
N PRO A 88 -2.38 1.62 13.18
CA PRO A 88 -3.62 1.37 12.45
C PRO A 88 -3.69 -0.05 11.85
N MET A 89 -2.78 -0.96 12.20
CA MET A 89 -2.63 -2.27 11.55
C MET A 89 -3.88 -3.15 11.69
N ASN A 90 -4.57 -3.08 12.83
CA ASN A 90 -5.85 -3.78 13.02
C ASN A 90 -6.93 -3.31 12.02
N ALA A 91 -6.97 -2.02 11.70
CA ALA A 91 -7.88 -1.49 10.69
C ALA A 91 -7.52 -2.02 9.29
N TYR A 92 -6.24 -2.04 8.94
CA TYR A 92 -5.78 -2.58 7.65
C TYR A 92 -6.05 -4.08 7.51
N ALA A 93 -5.88 -4.85 8.59
CA ALA A 93 -6.21 -6.27 8.62
C ALA A 93 -7.72 -6.50 8.40
N ASN A 94 -8.58 -5.72 9.07
CA ASN A 94 -10.03 -5.81 8.89
C ASN A 94 -10.45 -5.47 7.45
N VAL A 95 -9.88 -4.43 6.86
CA VAL A 95 -10.08 -4.09 5.44
C VAL A 95 -9.65 -5.26 4.55
N HIS A 96 -8.46 -5.81 4.76
CA HIS A 96 -7.98 -6.95 3.98
C HIS A 96 -8.95 -8.15 4.05
N LEU A 97 -9.47 -8.49 5.23
CA LEU A 97 -10.43 -9.57 5.41
C LEU A 97 -11.75 -9.30 4.65
N ALA A 98 -12.24 -8.06 4.66
CA ALA A 98 -13.41 -7.69 3.88
C ALA A 98 -13.17 -7.85 2.37
N LEU A 99 -12.03 -7.34 1.87
CA LEU A 99 -11.65 -7.49 0.47
C LEU A 99 -11.48 -8.96 0.09
N GLN A 100 -10.89 -9.78 0.96
CA GLN A 100 -10.73 -11.21 0.74
C GLN A 100 -12.07 -11.92 0.54
N LYS A 101 -13.09 -11.58 1.34
CA LYS A 101 -14.45 -12.11 1.16
C LYS A 101 -15.02 -11.76 -0.21
N MET A 102 -14.81 -10.52 -0.67
CA MET A 102 -15.22 -10.10 -2.02
C MET A 102 -14.52 -10.93 -3.11
N ARG A 103 -13.19 -11.12 -3.01
CA ARG A 103 -12.41 -11.92 -3.97
C ARG A 103 -12.95 -13.35 -4.09
N VAL A 104 -13.18 -14.01 -2.96
CA VAL A 104 -13.69 -15.39 -2.91
C VAL A 104 -15.07 -15.50 -3.56
N ARG A 105 -15.97 -14.54 -3.31
CA ARG A 105 -17.31 -14.54 -3.90
C ARG A 105 -17.29 -14.28 -5.41
N ALA A 106 -16.52 -13.29 -5.84
CA ALA A 106 -16.36 -12.96 -7.26
C ALA A 106 -15.83 -14.17 -8.04
N LEU A 107 -14.80 -14.84 -7.50
CA LEU A 107 -14.24 -16.03 -8.13
C LEU A 107 -15.19 -17.22 -8.12
N SER A 108 -15.89 -17.46 -7.00
CA SER A 108 -16.84 -18.57 -6.87
C SER A 108 -17.98 -18.45 -7.88
N THR A 109 -18.52 -17.24 -8.05
CA THR A 109 -19.58 -16.95 -9.03
C THR A 109 -19.09 -17.19 -10.45
N HIS A 110 -17.87 -16.72 -10.76
CA HIS A 110 -17.31 -16.93 -12.08
C HIS A 110 -17.04 -18.41 -12.39
N ARG A 111 -16.65 -19.20 -11.39
CA ARG A 111 -16.43 -20.65 -11.52
C ARG A 111 -17.72 -21.48 -11.40
N GLY A 112 -18.88 -20.86 -11.16
CA GLY A 112 -20.16 -21.55 -10.98
C GLY A 112 -20.24 -22.38 -9.68
N SER A 113 -19.39 -22.09 -8.70
CA SER A 113 -19.36 -22.76 -7.40
C SER A 113 -20.48 -22.21 -6.50
N PRO A 114 -21.03 -23.03 -5.56
CA PRO A 114 -22.02 -22.54 -4.62
C PRO A 114 -21.46 -21.40 -3.76
N LEU A 115 -22.17 -20.27 -3.71
CA LEU A 115 -21.82 -19.19 -2.81
C LEU A 115 -22.10 -19.61 -1.36
N PRO A 116 -21.28 -19.17 -0.39
CA PRO A 116 -21.56 -19.42 1.02
C PRO A 116 -22.95 -18.88 1.40
N SER A 117 -23.77 -19.71 2.05
CA SER A 117 -25.08 -19.32 2.56
C SER A 117 -24.92 -18.23 3.63
N GLY A 118 -25.54 -17.06 3.45
CA GLY A 118 -25.43 -15.95 4.40
C GLY A 118 -26.25 -14.74 3.99
N PRO A 119 -26.33 -13.70 4.85
CA PRO A 119 -27.15 -12.50 4.64
C PRO A 119 -26.72 -11.65 3.43
N GLU A 120 -25.61 -11.98 2.78
CA GLU A 120 -25.03 -11.24 1.65
C GLU A 120 -25.26 -11.95 0.31
N GLN A 121 -26.22 -12.89 0.24
CA GLN A 121 -26.60 -13.62 -0.99
C GLN A 121 -27.20 -12.70 -2.06
N ASP A 122 -27.81 -11.57 -1.66
CA ASP A 122 -28.45 -10.61 -2.56
C ASP A 122 -27.49 -9.53 -3.11
N VAL A 123 -26.21 -9.56 -2.71
CA VAL A 123 -25.21 -8.60 -3.18
C VAL A 123 -24.49 -9.18 -4.40
N ASP A 124 -24.44 -8.41 -5.50
CA ASP A 124 -23.71 -8.79 -6.71
C ASP A 124 -22.24 -9.08 -6.34
N PRO A 125 -21.73 -10.29 -6.62
CA PRO A 125 -20.37 -10.71 -6.26
C PRO A 125 -19.33 -10.03 -7.16
N GLU A 126 -19.16 -8.73 -6.99
CA GLU A 126 -18.16 -7.94 -7.69
C GLU A 126 -16.77 -8.08 -7.04
N PRO A 127 -15.70 -8.15 -7.85
CA PRO A 127 -14.34 -8.14 -7.33
C PRO A 127 -14.00 -6.80 -6.68
N PRO A 128 -13.07 -6.77 -5.71
CA PRO A 128 -12.73 -5.53 -5.02
C PRO A 128 -12.02 -4.55 -5.95
N ARG A 129 -12.55 -3.33 -6.04
CA ARG A 129 -11.90 -2.18 -6.68
C ARG A 129 -11.81 -1.04 -5.66
N VAL A 130 -10.61 -0.80 -5.15
CA VAL A 130 -10.36 0.09 -4.00
C VAL A 130 -9.67 1.35 -4.48
N LEU A 131 -10.25 2.51 -4.18
CA LEU A 131 -9.65 3.82 -4.40
C LEU A 131 -9.25 4.41 -3.05
N VAL A 132 -7.95 4.64 -2.82
CA VAL A 132 -7.46 5.18 -1.56
C VAL A 132 -7.31 6.69 -1.67
N LEU A 133 -8.06 7.44 -0.86
CA LEU A 133 -8.07 8.90 -0.82
C LEU A 133 -7.56 9.39 0.55
N GLY A 134 -6.88 10.53 0.58
CA GLY A 134 -6.34 11.10 1.82
C GLY A 134 -5.36 12.25 1.58
N PRO A 135 -5.11 13.08 2.60
CA PRO A 135 -4.22 14.24 2.49
C PRO A 135 -2.77 13.84 2.24
N GLU A 136 -1.88 14.84 2.16
CA GLU A 136 -0.45 14.59 2.00
C GLU A 136 0.11 13.90 3.26
N ASN A 137 1.04 12.97 3.06
CA ASN A 137 1.69 12.22 4.13
C ASN A 137 0.79 11.36 5.05
N SER A 138 -0.47 11.11 4.67
CA SER A 138 -1.42 10.27 5.43
C SER A 138 -1.27 8.75 5.21
N GLY A 139 -0.10 8.27 4.80
CA GLY A 139 0.13 6.83 4.64
C GLY A 139 -0.62 6.10 3.50
N LYS A 140 -1.18 6.80 2.50
CA LYS A 140 -1.92 6.17 1.36
C LYS A 140 -1.12 5.07 0.65
N THR A 141 0.11 5.40 0.23
CA THR A 141 1.01 4.44 -0.42
C THR A 141 1.34 3.26 0.50
N THR A 142 1.46 3.51 1.81
CA THR A 142 1.71 2.49 2.83
C THR A 142 0.54 1.50 2.92
N VAL A 143 -0.71 1.99 3.06
CA VAL A 143 -1.87 1.10 3.13
C VAL A 143 -2.04 0.31 1.83
N CYS A 144 -1.82 0.92 0.67
CA CYS A 144 -1.92 0.22 -0.60
C CYS A 144 -0.90 -0.93 -0.71
N LYS A 145 0.35 -0.70 -0.28
CA LYS A 145 1.40 -1.73 -0.22
C LYS A 145 1.00 -2.86 0.74
N ILE A 146 0.51 -2.51 1.94
CA ILE A 146 0.07 -3.50 2.94
C ILE A 146 -1.06 -4.37 2.37
N LEU A 147 -2.12 -3.77 1.85
CA LEU A 147 -3.27 -4.51 1.31
C LEU A 147 -2.89 -5.39 0.10
N THR A 148 -1.98 -4.90 -0.74
CA THR A 148 -1.43 -5.66 -1.88
C THR A 148 -0.65 -6.87 -1.39
N ASN A 149 0.30 -6.68 -0.48
CA ASN A 149 1.11 -7.76 0.05
C ASN A 149 0.28 -8.78 0.84
N TYR A 150 -0.71 -8.33 1.61
CA TYR A 150 -1.62 -9.24 2.33
C TYR A 150 -2.42 -10.11 1.36
N ALA A 151 -2.91 -9.53 0.25
CA ALA A 151 -3.61 -10.31 -0.77
C ALA A 151 -2.72 -11.41 -1.37
N VAL A 152 -1.48 -11.07 -1.75
CA VAL A 152 -0.53 -12.03 -2.32
C VAL A 152 -0.17 -13.13 -1.31
N ARG A 153 0.06 -12.76 -0.03
CA ARG A 153 0.43 -13.74 1.02
C ARG A 153 -0.74 -14.60 1.50
N ALA A 154 -1.99 -14.23 1.24
CA ALA A 154 -3.15 -15.03 1.67
C ALA A 154 -3.19 -16.47 1.11
N GLY A 155 -2.26 -16.85 0.23
CA GLY A 155 -2.00 -18.24 -0.14
C GLY A 155 -2.98 -18.83 -1.15
N GLN A 156 -3.91 -18.03 -1.66
CA GLN A 156 -4.92 -18.42 -2.66
C GLN A 156 -4.54 -18.02 -4.09
N GLY A 157 -3.30 -17.55 -4.30
CA GLY A 157 -2.81 -17.13 -5.61
C GLY A 157 -3.36 -15.78 -6.09
N TRP A 158 -3.87 -14.93 -5.18
CA TRP A 158 -4.36 -13.61 -5.55
C TRP A 158 -3.24 -12.73 -6.10
N SER A 159 -3.52 -12.06 -7.21
CA SER A 159 -2.63 -11.12 -7.88
C SER A 159 -3.38 -9.80 -8.16
N PRO A 160 -3.64 -8.97 -7.12
CA PRO A 160 -4.34 -7.70 -7.32
C PRO A 160 -3.49 -6.75 -8.16
N MET A 161 -4.14 -5.91 -8.97
CA MET A 161 -3.43 -4.87 -9.71
C MET A 161 -3.30 -3.61 -8.86
N TYR A 162 -2.07 -3.14 -8.71
CA TYR A 162 -1.75 -1.88 -8.05
C TYR A 162 -1.59 -0.78 -9.10
N VAL A 163 -2.39 0.28 -9.00
CA VAL A 163 -2.39 1.43 -9.92
C VAL A 163 -1.99 2.67 -9.13
N ASN A 164 -0.84 3.27 -9.47
CA ASN A 164 -0.44 4.55 -8.91
C ASN A 164 -0.84 5.68 -9.86
N THR A 165 -1.70 6.58 -9.40
CA THR A 165 -2.12 7.77 -10.15
C THR A 165 -1.40 9.05 -9.71
N ASN A 166 -0.46 8.95 -8.75
CA ASN A 166 0.33 10.08 -8.28
C ASN A 166 1.58 10.30 -9.17
N PRO A 167 1.65 11.38 -9.98
CA PRO A 167 2.78 11.64 -10.86
C PRO A 167 4.03 12.16 -10.12
N SER A 168 3.90 12.62 -8.87
CA SER A 168 5.04 13.08 -8.07
C SER A 168 5.77 11.94 -7.36
N GLU A 169 5.11 10.80 -7.17
CA GLU A 169 5.73 9.59 -6.63
C GLU A 169 6.27 8.75 -7.79
N GLY A 170 7.60 8.62 -7.86
CA GLY A 170 8.26 7.69 -8.76
C GLY A 170 7.85 6.26 -8.39
N GLY A 171 6.88 5.70 -9.11
CA GLY A 171 6.51 4.29 -8.97
C GLY A 171 7.64 3.34 -9.38
N TRP A 172 7.35 2.04 -9.43
CA TRP A 172 8.26 0.96 -9.84
C TRP A 172 8.66 0.98 -11.32
N THR A 173 8.33 2.04 -12.06
CA THR A 173 8.56 2.14 -13.50
C THR A 173 9.58 3.22 -13.81
N VAL A 174 10.42 2.97 -14.82
CA VAL A 174 11.16 4.03 -15.51
C VAL A 174 10.19 5.16 -15.89
N PRO A 175 10.56 6.45 -15.68
CA PRO A 175 9.74 7.59 -16.09
C PRO A 175 9.30 7.42 -17.54
N GLY A 176 7.98 7.31 -17.78
CA GLY A 176 7.41 7.18 -19.12
C GLY A 176 6.84 5.81 -19.53
N THR A 177 6.80 4.80 -18.65
CA THR A 177 6.19 3.48 -18.99
C THR A 177 4.73 3.32 -18.53
N ALA A 178 4.20 4.27 -17.75
CA ALA A 178 2.77 4.43 -17.58
C ALA A 178 2.47 5.93 -17.58
N ALA A 179 1.70 6.39 -18.58
CA ALA A 179 1.13 7.72 -18.69
C ALA A 179 2.06 8.89 -18.27
N TRP A 180 2.99 9.30 -19.14
CA TRP A 180 3.86 10.45 -18.85
C TRP A 180 3.05 11.74 -18.79
N TYR A 181 2.78 12.21 -17.57
CA TYR A 181 2.04 13.45 -17.33
C TYR A 181 2.91 14.71 -17.53
N GLY A 182 4.25 14.58 -17.47
CA GLY A 182 5.20 15.66 -17.76
C GLY A 182 5.28 16.78 -16.72
N HIS A 183 4.48 16.72 -15.65
CA HIS A 183 4.48 17.68 -14.56
C HIS A 183 4.40 16.97 -13.21
N PRO A 184 5.07 17.48 -12.16
CA PRO A 184 4.90 16.94 -10.81
C PRO A 184 3.54 17.33 -10.20
N GLU A 185 2.94 18.43 -10.68
CA GLU A 185 1.69 18.99 -10.16
C GLU A 185 0.52 18.75 -11.11
N ILE A 186 -0.53 18.12 -10.61
CA ILE A 186 -1.74 17.76 -11.36
C ILE A 186 -2.54 18.99 -11.82
N LYS A 187 -2.37 20.11 -11.13
CA LYS A 187 -3.05 21.37 -11.47
C LYS A 187 -2.54 21.97 -12.79
N ARG A 188 -1.38 21.53 -13.31
CA ARG A 188 -0.79 22.06 -14.55
C ARG A 188 -1.61 21.72 -15.80
N ASN A 189 -2.20 20.52 -15.86
CA ASN A 189 -3.02 20.08 -16.98
C ASN A 189 -4.05 19.00 -16.54
N PRO A 190 -5.13 19.40 -15.85
CA PRO A 190 -6.10 18.45 -15.30
C PRO A 190 -6.81 17.61 -16.38
N LEU A 191 -6.98 18.13 -17.60
CA LEU A 191 -7.58 17.39 -18.72
C LEU A 191 -6.68 16.26 -19.21
N LEU A 192 -5.36 16.50 -19.27
CA LEU A 192 -4.40 15.45 -19.58
C LEU A 192 -4.42 14.37 -18.48
N MET A 193 -4.48 14.76 -17.20
CA MET A 193 -4.57 13.79 -16.12
C MET A 193 -5.85 12.93 -16.21
N ASP A 194 -7.02 13.53 -16.44
CA ASP A 194 -8.27 12.79 -16.68
C ASP A 194 -8.10 11.76 -17.82
N ARG A 195 -7.53 12.19 -18.95
CA ARG A 195 -7.29 11.29 -20.10
C ARG A 195 -6.33 10.15 -19.75
N LEU A 196 -5.27 10.43 -19.00
CA LEU A 196 -4.31 9.42 -18.58
C LEU A 196 -4.92 8.40 -17.62
N ILE A 197 -5.78 8.85 -16.69
CA ILE A 197 -6.55 7.97 -15.80
C ILE A 197 -7.43 7.01 -16.60
N ARG A 198 -8.13 7.52 -17.62
CA ARG A 198 -8.98 6.68 -18.50
C ARG A 198 -8.16 5.66 -19.29
N ILE A 199 -7.03 6.07 -19.86
CA ILE A 199 -6.12 5.15 -20.57
C ILE A 199 -5.60 4.06 -19.63
N MET A 200 -5.26 4.41 -18.38
CA MET A 200 -4.83 3.42 -17.38
C MET A 200 -5.94 2.42 -17.07
N ASP A 201 -7.19 2.86 -16.93
CA ASP A 201 -8.33 1.97 -16.72
C ASP A 201 -8.61 1.07 -17.93
N GLU A 202 -8.53 1.59 -19.16
CA GLU A 202 -8.67 0.79 -20.39
C GLU A 202 -7.62 -0.33 -20.42
N ASN A 203 -6.34 0.00 -20.18
CA ASN A 203 -5.25 -0.98 -20.13
C ASN A 203 -5.45 -2.00 -19.00
N VAL A 204 -5.93 -1.55 -17.84
CA VAL A 204 -6.24 -2.42 -16.70
C VAL A 204 -7.37 -3.39 -17.06
N THR A 205 -8.41 -2.88 -17.70
CA THR A 205 -9.56 -3.68 -18.13
C THR A 205 -9.13 -4.71 -19.17
N GLU A 206 -8.43 -4.29 -20.23
CA GLU A 206 -7.88 -5.17 -21.27
C GLU A 206 -6.96 -6.25 -20.67
N ARG A 207 -6.09 -5.88 -19.72
CA ARG A 207 -5.21 -6.86 -19.06
C ARG A 207 -5.97 -7.91 -18.25
N LEU A 208 -7.12 -7.54 -17.70
CA LEU A 208 -8.00 -8.43 -16.94
C LEU A 208 -9.02 -9.16 -17.83
N GLU A 209 -9.11 -8.82 -19.12
CA GLU A 209 -9.93 -9.57 -20.06
C GLU A 209 -9.40 -10.99 -20.20
N GLY A 210 -10.27 -11.97 -19.99
CA GLY A 210 -9.91 -13.40 -19.99
C GLY A 210 -9.15 -13.88 -18.75
N ASP A 211 -8.65 -13.00 -17.89
CA ASP A 211 -7.95 -13.35 -16.64
C ASP A 211 -8.90 -13.29 -15.44
N SER A 212 -9.66 -14.37 -15.25
CA SER A 212 -10.65 -14.42 -14.19
C SER A 212 -10.09 -14.37 -12.78
N ASP A 213 -8.92 -14.96 -12.56
CA ASP A 213 -8.24 -14.99 -11.26
C ASP A 213 -7.66 -13.60 -10.95
N GLY A 214 -7.02 -12.96 -11.93
CA GLY A 214 -6.57 -11.56 -11.82
C GLY A 214 -7.74 -10.61 -11.57
N ARG A 215 -8.86 -10.78 -12.28
CA ARG A 215 -10.05 -9.95 -12.09
C ARG A 215 -10.64 -10.13 -10.69
N ALA A 216 -10.76 -11.37 -10.22
CA ALA A 216 -11.25 -11.67 -8.87
C ALA A 216 -10.30 -11.16 -7.78
N SER A 217 -8.99 -11.10 -8.06
CA SER A 217 -7.99 -10.54 -7.16
C SER A 217 -8.18 -9.04 -6.88
N GLY A 218 -8.77 -8.32 -7.84
CA GLY A 218 -9.17 -6.93 -7.71
C GLY A 218 -8.10 -5.90 -8.06
N VAL A 219 -8.45 -4.62 -7.87
CA VAL A 219 -7.63 -3.45 -8.22
C VAL A 219 -7.51 -2.53 -7.00
N ILE A 220 -6.31 -2.04 -6.72
CA ILE A 220 -6.02 -1.06 -5.66
C ILE A 220 -5.41 0.17 -6.33
N VAL A 221 -6.07 1.31 -6.21
CA VAL A 221 -5.69 2.57 -6.84
C VAL A 221 -5.20 3.54 -5.77
N ASP A 222 -3.91 3.87 -5.83
CA ASP A 222 -3.29 4.91 -5.00
C ASP A 222 -3.44 6.28 -5.68
N THR A 223 -3.82 7.28 -4.89
CA THR A 223 -4.15 8.61 -5.40
C THR A 223 -3.26 9.71 -4.81
N PRO A 224 -3.01 10.78 -5.60
CA PRO A 224 -2.26 11.94 -5.15
C PRO A 224 -3.02 12.72 -4.07
N SER A 225 -2.29 13.29 -3.10
CA SER A 225 -2.85 14.07 -1.98
C SER A 225 -3.73 15.26 -2.38
N SER A 226 -3.49 15.82 -3.57
CA SER A 226 -4.31 16.89 -4.16
C SER A 226 -5.78 16.51 -4.34
N PHE A 227 -6.12 15.21 -4.29
CA PHE A 227 -7.50 14.74 -4.35
C PHE A 227 -8.23 14.95 -3.01
N ALA A 228 -7.51 15.09 -1.90
CA ALA A 228 -8.08 15.30 -0.56
C ALA A 228 -7.96 16.74 -0.04
N SER A 229 -7.07 17.57 -0.60
CA SER A 229 -6.82 18.92 -0.09
C SER A 229 -8.09 19.79 -0.03
N SER A 230 -8.32 20.42 1.13
CA SER A 230 -9.41 21.39 1.36
C SER A 230 -9.33 22.52 0.33
N PRO A 231 -10.45 23.10 -0.13
CA PRO A 231 -10.42 24.17 -1.12
C PRO A 231 -9.67 25.36 -0.55
N SER A 232 -8.45 25.62 -1.05
CA SER A 232 -7.86 26.94 -0.89
C SER A 232 -8.65 27.91 -1.74
N SER A 233 -8.80 29.14 -1.26
CA SER A 233 -9.56 30.25 -1.88
C SER A 233 -9.15 30.59 -3.32
N THR A 234 -8.13 29.93 -3.87
CA THR A 234 -7.53 30.16 -5.20
C THR A 234 -7.58 28.93 -6.12
N SER A 235 -8.08 27.78 -5.64
CA SER A 235 -8.29 26.60 -6.49
C SER A 235 -9.77 26.42 -6.80
N THR A 236 -10.14 26.36 -8.08
CA THR A 236 -11.53 26.11 -8.49
C THR A 236 -11.98 24.74 -7.94
N PRO A 237 -13.02 24.68 -7.07
CA PRO A 237 -13.49 23.45 -6.44
C PRO A 237 -13.93 22.36 -7.43
N ASP A 238 -14.10 22.71 -8.71
CA ASP A 238 -14.54 21.83 -9.79
C ASP A 238 -13.46 20.84 -10.25
N HIS A 239 -12.17 21.21 -10.24
CA HIS A 239 -11.12 20.32 -10.75
C HIS A 239 -10.91 19.09 -9.85
N ARG A 240 -10.97 19.26 -8.52
CA ARG A 240 -10.84 18.16 -7.55
C ARG A 240 -11.96 17.14 -7.73
N ARG A 241 -13.21 17.61 -7.75
CA ARG A 241 -14.38 16.74 -7.92
C ARG A 241 -14.38 16.05 -9.28
N THR A 242 -13.90 16.72 -10.33
CA THR A 242 -13.77 16.14 -11.66
C THR A 242 -12.77 15.00 -11.69
N LEU A 243 -11.60 15.14 -11.06
CA LEU A 243 -10.58 14.08 -11.06
C LEU A 243 -10.94 12.90 -10.14
N ILE A 244 -11.57 13.14 -8.99
CA ILE A 244 -12.11 12.05 -8.17
C ILE A 244 -13.19 11.31 -8.96
N ARG A 245 -14.11 12.04 -9.60
CA ARG A 245 -15.11 11.43 -10.49
C ARG A 245 -14.45 10.66 -11.63
N ALA A 246 -13.40 11.18 -12.24
CA ALA A 246 -12.67 10.47 -13.28
C ALA A 246 -12.13 9.12 -12.79
N CYS A 247 -11.47 9.07 -11.61
CA CYS A 247 -11.01 7.81 -11.03
C CYS A 247 -12.17 6.88 -10.65
N VAL A 248 -13.24 7.43 -10.06
CA VAL A 248 -14.42 6.65 -9.68
C VAL A 248 -15.14 6.11 -10.90
N ASP A 249 -15.29 6.89 -11.95
CA ASP A 249 -15.98 6.51 -13.18
C ASP A 249 -15.14 5.55 -14.02
N ALA A 250 -13.83 5.76 -14.09
CA ALA A 250 -12.91 4.87 -14.80
C ALA A 250 -12.83 3.53 -14.07
N PHE A 251 -12.46 3.52 -12.78
CA PHE A 251 -12.24 2.27 -12.07
C PHE A 251 -13.51 1.62 -11.49
N ARG A 252 -14.73 2.07 -11.83
CA ARG A 252 -16.00 1.38 -11.47
C ARG A 252 -16.46 0.40 -12.55
N SER A 253 -16.94 -0.78 -12.14
CA SER A 253 -17.75 -1.63 -13.02
C SER A 253 -19.21 -1.19 -13.11
N LYS A 254 -19.84 -0.71 -12.03
CA LYS A 254 -21.22 -0.17 -11.98
C LYS A 254 -21.44 0.78 -10.78
N PRO A 255 -22.51 1.61 -10.78
CA PRO A 255 -22.71 2.65 -9.77
C PRO A 255 -23.25 2.10 -8.44
N TYR A 256 -22.48 1.29 -7.71
CA TYR A 256 -22.76 0.97 -6.32
C TYR A 256 -21.51 1.10 -5.44
N SER A 257 -21.77 1.26 -4.16
CA SER A 257 -20.93 1.78 -3.07
C SER A 257 -19.48 1.30 -3.07
N ILE A 258 -18.55 2.25 -3.24
CA ILE A 258 -17.20 2.11 -2.71
C ILE A 258 -17.37 2.03 -1.18
N PRO A 259 -16.80 1.05 -0.46
CA PRO A 259 -16.49 1.28 0.94
C PRO A 259 -15.46 2.42 0.93
N GLU A 260 -15.92 3.65 1.11
CA GLU A 260 -15.05 4.81 1.27
C GLU A 260 -14.22 4.55 2.53
N ILE A 261 -13.03 3.98 2.34
CA ILE A 261 -12.04 3.86 3.40
C ILE A 261 -11.46 5.27 3.54
N LEU A 262 -12.23 6.12 4.22
CA LEU A 262 -11.73 7.33 4.83
C LEU A 262 -10.76 6.89 5.91
N LEU A 263 -9.48 6.82 5.55
CA LEU A 263 -8.40 6.92 6.54
C LEU A 263 -8.44 8.36 7.05
N GLN A 264 -9.32 8.62 8.02
CA GLN A 264 -9.17 9.74 8.93
C GLN A 264 -8.01 9.39 9.86
N ASP A 265 -6.80 9.67 9.41
CA ASP A 265 -5.67 9.79 10.33
C ASP A 265 -5.81 11.15 11.02
N ASP A 266 -6.37 11.13 12.23
CA ASP A 266 -6.00 12.06 13.31
C ASP A 266 -4.57 11.69 13.78
N CYS A 267 -3.61 11.75 12.86
CA CYS A 267 -2.19 11.65 13.16
C CYS A 267 -1.49 12.82 12.46
N SER A 268 -1.83 14.01 12.95
CA SER A 268 -0.90 15.13 12.95
C SER A 268 0.38 14.71 13.69
N LEU A 269 1.45 14.49 12.93
CA LEU A 269 2.78 14.94 13.35
C LEU A 269 2.88 16.45 13.09
#